data_AF-A0A183B665-F1
#
_entry.id   AF-A0A183B665-F1
#
_cell.length_a   1.000
_cell.length_b   1.000
_cell.length_c   1.000
_cell.angle_alpha   90.00
_cell.angle_beta   90.00
_cell.angle_gamma   90.00
#
_symmetry.space_group_name_H-M   'P 1'
#
loop_
_entity.id
_entity.type
_entity.pdbx_description
1 polymer ?
#
loop_
_entity_poly.entity_id
_entity_poly.type
_entity_poly.pdbx_seq_one_letter_code
_entity_poly.pdbx_strand_id
1 'polypeptide(L)'
;MQSKAEGQNANKVLNLINENAKIKGKLDDYEKAAESSFEAVEMELTNLRSLFEDAETLSDELKKAVSNFASTVRTKMSEYIKAHREVHPAVSKYGKLIDKVCLSLSY
;
A
#
# COMPACT_ATOMS: atom_id res chain seq x y z
N MET A 1 -32.51 31.45 -8.54
CA MET A 1 -32.73 30.09 -9.07
C MET A 1 -31.38 29.51 -9.41
N GLN A 2 -30.87 28.57 -8.61
CA GLN A 2 -29.63 27.85 -8.91
C GLN A 2 -29.91 26.93 -10.10
N SER A 3 -29.13 27.01 -11.17
CA SER A 3 -29.46 26.33 -12.43
C SER A 3 -29.28 24.81 -12.29
N LYS A 4 -30.05 24.01 -13.03
CA LYS A 4 -29.88 22.54 -13.07
C LYS A 4 -28.43 22.13 -13.41
N ALA A 5 -27.70 22.95 -14.16
CA ALA A 5 -26.30 22.75 -14.52
C ALA A 5 -25.36 22.92 -13.31
N GLU A 6 -25.60 23.88 -12.42
CA GLU A 6 -24.83 24.08 -11.19
C GLU A 6 -25.01 22.90 -10.22
N GLY A 7 -26.24 22.38 -10.09
CA GLY A 7 -26.51 21.19 -9.29
C GLY A 7 -25.84 19.91 -9.82
N GLN A 8 -25.76 19.76 -11.15
CA GLN A 8 -25.05 18.63 -11.77
C GLN A 8 -23.53 18.73 -11.59
N ASN A 9 -22.96 19.94 -11.68
CA ASN A 9 -21.53 20.15 -11.46
C ASN A 9 -21.14 19.93 -9.98
N ALA A 10 -21.96 20.38 -9.04
CA ALA A 10 -21.75 20.10 -7.62
C ALA A 10 -21.70 18.60 -7.30
N ASN A 11 -22.61 17.81 -7.89
CA ASN A 11 -22.62 16.34 -7.71
C ASN A 11 -21.37 15.66 -8.30
N LYS A 12 -20.85 16.15 -9.44
CA LYS A 12 -19.61 15.63 -10.03
C LYS A 12 -18.40 15.89 -9.13
N VAL A 13 -18.29 17.10 -8.58
CA VAL A 13 -17.21 17.47 -7.65
C VAL A 13 -17.30 16.64 -6.37
N LEU A 14 -18.51 16.45 -5.82
CA LEU A 14 -18.72 15.65 -4.61
C LEU A 14 -18.31 14.18 -4.82
N ASN A 15 -18.58 13.62 -6.00
CA ASN A 15 -18.11 12.28 -6.36
C ASN A 15 -16.58 12.19 -6.44
N LEU A 16 -15.90 13.21 -6.98
CA LEU A 16 -14.43 13.26 -6.98
C LEU A 16 -13.87 13.31 -5.55
N ILE A 17 -14.44 14.14 -4.68
CA ILE A 17 -14.03 14.23 -3.26
C ILE A 17 -14.16 12.86 -2.58
N ASN A 18 -15.29 12.17 -2.79
CA ASN A 18 -15.53 10.86 -2.21
C ASN A 18 -14.55 9.78 -2.71
N GLU A 19 -14.24 9.77 -4.01
CA GLU A 19 -13.29 8.79 -4.57
C GLU A 19 -11.84 9.12 -4.17
N ASN A 20 -11.48 10.40 -4.03
CA ASN A 20 -10.18 10.81 -3.50
C ASN A 20 -9.99 10.34 -2.05
N ALA A 21 -11.03 10.47 -1.20
CA ALA A 21 -11.00 9.96 0.17
C ALA A 21 -10.78 8.43 0.22
N LYS A 22 -11.38 7.68 -0.71
CA LYS A 22 -11.16 6.22 -0.82
C LYS A 22 -9.74 5.87 -1.25
N ILE A 23 -9.15 6.62 -2.18
CA ILE A 23 -7.75 6.42 -2.57
C ILE A 23 -6.83 6.70 -1.40
N LYS A 24 -7.06 7.80 -0.68
CA LYS A 24 -6.29 8.15 0.49
C LYS A 24 -6.29 7.01 1.52
N GLY A 25 -7.47 6.46 1.84
CA GLY A 25 -7.55 5.31 2.74
C GLY A 25 -6.74 4.11 2.26
N LYS A 26 -6.77 3.79 0.96
CA LYS A 26 -5.96 2.71 0.38
C LYS A 26 -4.46 2.98 0.40
N LEU A 27 -4.05 4.23 0.22
CA LEU A 27 -2.65 4.64 0.33
C LEU A 27 -2.17 4.51 1.78
N ASP A 28 -2.98 4.95 2.74
CA ASP A 28 -2.69 4.81 4.17
C ASP A 28 -2.56 3.32 4.57
N ASP A 29 -3.43 2.45 4.05
CA ASP A 29 -3.36 0.99 4.28
C ASP A 29 -2.10 0.37 3.65
N TYR A 30 -1.73 0.82 2.45
CA TYR A 30 -0.50 0.40 1.77
C TYR A 30 0.76 0.85 2.51
N GLU A 31 0.80 2.08 3.00
CA GLU A 31 1.91 2.61 3.79
C GLU A 31 2.10 1.83 5.09
N LYS A 32 1.02 1.58 5.83
CA LYS A 32 1.05 0.72 7.04
C LYS A 32 1.52 -0.70 6.74
N ALA A 33 1.07 -1.29 5.63
CA ALA A 33 1.50 -2.62 5.23
C ALA A 33 2.99 -2.64 4.88
N ALA A 34 3.50 -1.57 4.25
CA ALA A 34 4.92 -1.41 3.97
C ALA A 34 5.73 -1.29 5.26
N GLU A 35 5.39 -0.35 6.15
CA GLU A 35 6.06 -0.15 7.45
C GLU A 35 6.11 -1.45 8.25
N SER A 36 4.96 -2.10 8.48
CA SER A 36 4.90 -3.35 9.24
C SER A 36 5.71 -4.48 8.59
N SER A 37 5.76 -4.52 7.26
CA SER A 37 6.53 -5.54 6.53
C SER A 37 8.03 -5.32 6.68
N PHE A 38 8.50 -4.07 6.53
CA PHE A 38 9.92 -3.74 6.65
C PHE A 38 10.41 -3.85 8.10
N GLU A 39 9.64 -3.39 9.09
CA GLU A 39 9.97 -3.55 10.51
C GLU A 39 10.13 -5.03 10.88
N ALA A 40 9.22 -5.90 10.44
CA ALA A 40 9.31 -7.34 10.71
C ALA A 40 10.56 -7.97 10.08
N VAL A 41 10.93 -7.54 8.87
CA VAL A 41 12.14 -8.01 8.18
C VAL A 41 13.41 -7.51 8.86
N GLU A 42 13.45 -6.25 9.29
CA GLU A 42 14.58 -5.66 10.03
C GLU A 42 14.80 -6.36 11.38
N MET A 43 13.73 -6.66 12.10
CA MET A 43 13.80 -7.41 13.36
C MET A 43 14.42 -8.80 13.15
N GLU A 44 13.98 -9.54 12.13
CA GLU A 44 14.55 -10.86 11.81
C GLU A 44 16.00 -10.77 11.30
N LEU A 45 16.36 -9.72 10.55
CA LEU A 45 17.76 -9.45 10.16
C LEU A 45 18.63 -9.20 11.39
N THR A 46 18.13 -8.45 12.36
CA THR A 46 18.84 -8.17 13.61
C THR A 46 19.10 -9.46 14.40
N ASN A 47 18.09 -10.33 14.51
CA ASN A 47 18.22 -11.65 15.13
C ASN A 47 19.26 -12.51 14.41
N LEU A 48 19.22 -12.54 13.07
CA LEU A 48 20.20 -13.26 12.26
C LEU A 48 21.62 -12.74 12.46
N ARG A 49 21.78 -11.42 12.48
CA ARG A 49 23.09 -10.78 12.63
C ARG A 49 23.74 -11.14 13.96
N SER A 50 22.99 -11.11 15.06
CA SER A 50 23.48 -11.57 16.37
C SER A 50 23.98 -13.01 16.31
N LEU A 51 23.22 -13.90 15.68
CA LEU A 51 23.62 -15.30 15.56
C LEU A 51 24.87 -15.50 14.68
N PHE A 52 25.10 -14.64 13.68
CA PHE A 52 26.32 -14.67 12.88
C PHE A 52 27.54 -14.09 13.62
N GLU A 53 27.34 -13.08 14.48
CA GLU A 53 28.40 -12.50 15.31
C GLU A 53 28.86 -13.47 16.42
N ASP A 54 27.97 -14.35 16.89
CA ASP A 54 28.25 -15.37 17.90
C ASP A 54 28.71 -16.73 17.32
N ALA A 55 28.65 -16.93 16.00
CA ALA A 55 28.85 -18.24 15.38
C ALA A 55 30.31 -18.56 15.03
N GLU A 56 30.96 -19.40 15.84
CA GLU A 56 32.14 -20.18 15.42
C GLU A 56 31.77 -21.41 14.54
N THR A 57 30.48 -21.78 14.42
CA THR A 57 30.02 -22.88 13.55
C THR A 57 28.55 -22.80 13.18
N LEU A 58 28.19 -23.51 12.09
CA LEU A 58 26.87 -23.62 11.46
C LEU A 58 25.87 -24.40 12.35
N SER A 59 25.42 -23.78 13.45
CA SER A 59 24.50 -24.41 14.42
C SER A 59 23.10 -24.61 13.86
N ASP A 60 22.35 -25.52 14.47
CA ASP A 60 20.95 -25.75 14.11
C ASP A 60 20.06 -24.54 14.45
N GLU A 61 20.44 -23.69 15.42
CA GLU A 61 19.78 -22.41 15.66
C GLU A 61 19.93 -21.45 14.48
N LEU A 62 21.14 -21.33 13.91
CA LEU A 62 21.39 -20.46 12.76
C LEU A 62 20.57 -20.93 11.54
N LYS A 63 20.52 -22.25 11.27
CA LYS A 63 19.69 -22.79 10.18
C LYS A 63 18.20 -22.48 10.38
N LYS A 64 17.71 -22.63 11.62
CA LYS A 64 16.32 -22.32 11.97
C LYS A 64 16.01 -20.83 11.82
N ALA A 65 16.92 -19.96 12.26
CA ALA A 65 16.79 -18.52 12.12
C ALA A 65 16.76 -18.08 10.65
N VAL A 66 17.65 -18.62 9.81
CA VAL A 66 17.64 -18.37 8.35
C VAL A 66 16.33 -18.82 7.72
N SER A 67 15.82 -20.00 8.10
CA SER A 67 14.54 -20.51 7.61
C SER A 67 13.36 -19.62 8.02
N ASN A 68 13.36 -19.14 9.27
CA ASN A 68 12.34 -18.23 9.78
C ASN A 68 12.39 -16.90 9.04
N PHE A 69 13.58 -16.30 8.89
CA PHE A 69 13.78 -15.07 8.13
C PHE A 69 13.25 -15.19 6.70
N ALA A 70 13.63 -16.24 5.97
CA ALA A 70 13.16 -16.45 4.59
C ALA A 70 11.62 -16.58 4.52
N SER A 71 11.01 -17.19 5.54
CA SER A 71 9.55 -17.33 5.64
C SER A 71 8.87 -16.00 5.97
N THR A 72 9.43 -15.21 6.90
CA THR A 72 8.94 -13.88 7.25
C THR A 72 9.02 -12.94 6.06
N VAL A 73 10.18 -12.86 5.38
CA VAL A 73 10.36 -12.04 4.18
C VAL A 73 9.34 -12.42 3.09
N ARG A 74 9.15 -13.71 2.83
CA ARG A 74 8.20 -14.17 1.80
C ARG A 74 6.76 -13.76 2.13
N THR A 75 6.37 -13.90 3.39
CA THR A 75 5.02 -13.58 3.85
C THR A 75 4.77 -12.09 3.80
N LYS A 76 5.67 -11.29 4.39
CA LYS A 76 5.57 -9.84 4.45
C LYS A 76 5.66 -9.19 3.07
N MET A 77 6.56 -9.66 2.20
CA MET A 77 6.62 -9.18 0.82
C MET A 77 5.34 -9.50 0.04
N SER A 78 4.69 -10.64 0.30
CA SER A 78 3.39 -10.96 -0.31
C SER A 78 2.27 -10.04 0.18
N GLU A 79 2.22 -9.73 1.48
CA GLU A 79 1.28 -8.77 2.06
C GLU A 79 1.46 -7.37 1.45
N TYR A 80 2.70 -6.90 1.39
CA TYR A 80 3.06 -5.63 0.76
C TYR A 80 2.67 -5.56 -0.72
N ILE A 81 3.00 -6.58 -1.52
CA ILE A 81 2.62 -6.65 -2.94
C ILE A 81 1.10 -6.64 -3.11
N LYS A 82 0.36 -7.33 -2.22
CA LYS A 82 -1.11 -7.33 -2.26
C LYS A 82 -1.66 -5.93 -2.01
N ALA A 83 -1.19 -5.26 -0.96
CA ALA A 83 -1.60 -3.88 -0.66
C ALA A 83 -1.28 -2.93 -1.83
N HIS A 84 -0.09 -3.04 -2.42
CA HIS A 84 0.30 -2.26 -3.60
C HIS A 84 -0.66 -2.48 -4.79
N ARG A 85 -1.04 -3.73 -5.05
CA ARG A 85 -1.98 -4.08 -6.14
C ARG A 85 -3.36 -3.47 -5.93
N GLU A 86 -3.80 -3.26 -4.70
CA GLU A 86 -5.13 -2.71 -4.40
C GLU A 86 -5.23 -1.19 -4.63
N VAL A 87 -4.09 -0.48 -4.59
CA VAL A 87 -3.98 0.95 -4.87
C VAL A 87 -4.14 1.24 -6.36
N HIS A 88 -3.50 0.45 -7.23
CA HIS A 88 -3.44 0.73 -8.68
C HIS A 88 -4.82 0.89 -9.36
N PRO A 89 -5.80 -0.02 -9.16
CA PRO A 89 -7.16 0.15 -9.71
C PRO A 89 -7.87 1.41 -9.19
N ALA A 90 -7.63 1.78 -7.93
CA ALA A 90 -8.27 2.95 -7.32
C ALA A 90 -7.75 4.25 -7.94
N VAL A 91 -6.43 4.38 -8.08
CA VAL A 91 -5.78 5.52 -8.73
C VAL A 91 -6.21 5.62 -10.20
N SER A 92 -6.21 4.51 -10.94
CA SER A 92 -6.65 4.48 -12.34
C SER A 92 -8.12 4.92 -12.52
N LYS A 93 -9.02 4.46 -11.63
CA LYS A 93 -10.44 4.85 -11.65
C LYS A 93 -10.61 6.35 -11.41
N TYR A 94 -9.84 6.92 -10.49
CA TYR A 94 -9.92 8.35 -10.18
C TYR A 94 -9.39 9.23 -11.31
N GLY A 95 -8.28 8.84 -11.95
CA GLY A 95 -7.80 9.54 -13.16
C GLY A 95 -8.88 9.63 -14.23
N LYS A 96 -9.55 8.50 -14.53
CA LYS A 96 -10.67 8.47 -15.50
C LYS A 96 -11.84 9.37 -15.09
N LEU A 97 -12.11 9.51 -13.78
CA LEU A 97 -13.16 10.40 -13.28
C LEU A 97 -12.77 11.87 -13.46
N ILE A 98 -11.52 12.23 -13.19
CA ILE A 98 -11.01 13.58 -13.43
C ILE A 98 -11.15 13.93 -14.91
N ASP A 99 -10.65 13.08 -15.80
CA ASP A 99 -10.72 13.31 -17.25
C ASP A 99 -12.16 13.57 -17.70
N LYS A 100 -13.10 12.75 -17.23
CA LYS A 100 -14.53 12.89 -17.55
C LYS A 100 -15.12 14.19 -17.02
N VAL A 101 -14.77 14.60 -15.80
CA VAL A 101 -15.29 15.84 -15.20
C VAL A 101 -14.70 17.06 -15.91
N CYS A 102 -13.40 17.11 -16.16
CA CYS A 102 -12.73 18.20 -16.86
C CYS A 102 -13.24 18.38 -18.30
N LEU A 103 -13.39 17.28 -19.05
CA LEU A 103 -14.00 17.32 -20.39
C LEU A 103 -15.44 17.86 -20.37
N SER A 104 -16.19 17.58 -19.30
CA SER A 104 -17.58 18.04 -19.15
C SER A 104 -17.74 19.48 -18.66
N LEU A 105 -16.65 20.13 -18.24
CA LEU A 105 -16.63 21.54 -17.80
C LEU A 105 -16.03 22.48 -18.86
N SER A 106 -15.53 21.92 -19.97
CA SER A 106 -14.89 22.66 -21.07
C SER A 106 -15.85 23.04 -22.20
N TYR A 107 -17.16 22.78 -22.03
CA TYR A 107 -18.27 23.10 -22.93
C TYR A 107 -19.37 23.80 -22.14
#